data_AF-A0A3D5N8G3-F1
#
_entry.id   AF-A0A3D5N8G3-F1
#
_cell.length_a   1.000
_cell.length_b   1.000
_cell.length_c   1.000
_cell.angle_alpha   90.00
_cell.angle_beta   90.00
_cell.angle_gamma   90.00
#
_symmetry.space_group_name_H-M   'P 1'
#
loop_
_entity.id
_entity.type
_entity.pdbx_description
1 polymer ?
#
loop_
_entity_poly.entity_id
_entity_poly.type
_entity_poly.pdbx_seq_one_letter_code
_entity_poly.pdbx_strand_id
1 'polypeptide(L)'
;MIAGLYIDGTSPLHRAGAGIKILAMIALGTGVFLIPDWPLVTVILATVLAFYPLCGFGPSVIWAQVKPIFWLLLIFFAVQLWLNDGQAGLLVIARVAAIVLFASLVTLTTKTSAMLASLERAMGPLRPLGVNPEKVSLAISMVLR
;
A
#
# COMPACT_ATOMS: atom_id res chain seq x y z
N MET A 1 20.09 -9.08 10.92
CA MET A 1 19.60 -8.87 9.53
C MET A 1 18.08 -9.06 9.49
N ILE A 2 17.31 -8.03 9.83
CA ILE A 2 15.83 -8.08 9.88
C ILE A 2 15.26 -7.29 8.70
N ALA A 3 15.61 -7.67 7.47
CA ALA A 3 15.10 -7.06 6.24
C ALA A 3 14.37 -8.13 5.39
N GLY A 4 13.51 -8.91 6.03
CA GLY A 4 12.96 -10.16 5.50
C GLY A 4 11.63 -10.03 4.76
N LEU A 5 11.38 -8.95 4.01
CA LEU A 5 10.11 -8.80 3.25
C LEU A 5 10.28 -8.35 1.80
N TYR A 6 11.45 -7.84 1.43
CA TYR A 6 11.66 -7.38 0.06
C TYR A 6 12.14 -8.55 -0.82
N ILE A 7 11.46 -8.76 -1.95
CA ILE A 7 11.81 -9.79 -2.94
C ILE A 7 12.38 -9.06 -4.16
N ASP A 8 13.62 -9.35 -4.55
CA ASP A 8 14.21 -8.79 -5.77
C ASP A 8 13.45 -9.32 -7.00
N GLY A 9 12.92 -8.39 -7.81
CA GLY A 9 12.21 -8.69 -9.06
C GLY A 9 12.57 -7.70 -10.17
N THR A 10 12.34 -8.06 -11.42
CA THR A 10 12.68 -7.25 -12.62
C THR A 10 11.47 -6.57 -13.26
N SER A 11 10.30 -6.62 -12.60
CA SER A 11 9.03 -6.10 -13.13
C SER A 11 9.06 -4.57 -13.38
N PRO A 12 8.25 -4.04 -14.33
CA PRO A 12 8.07 -2.59 -14.52
C PRO A 12 7.72 -1.85 -13.23
N LEU A 13 6.98 -2.48 -12.31
CA LEU A 13 6.66 -1.91 -11.00
C LEU A 13 7.90 -1.83 -10.09
N HIS A 14 8.87 -2.74 -10.24
CA HIS A 14 10.15 -2.68 -9.54
C HIS A 14 11.04 -1.52 -10.01
N ARG A 15 10.89 -1.14 -11.28
CA ARG A 15 11.60 0.01 -11.89
C ARG A 15 10.93 1.35 -11.59
N ALA A 16 9.65 1.36 -11.19
CA ALA A 16 8.98 2.58 -10.77
C ALA A 16 9.55 3.06 -9.43
N GLY A 17 10.01 4.33 -9.39
CA GLY A 17 10.59 4.91 -8.19
C GLY A 17 9.63 4.89 -6.99
N ALA A 18 10.17 4.68 -5.79
CA ALA A 18 9.40 4.56 -4.54
C ALA A 18 8.43 5.75 -4.32
N GLY A 19 8.81 6.96 -4.73
CA GLY A 19 7.95 8.15 -4.63
C GLY A 19 6.65 8.05 -5.45
N ILE A 20 6.68 7.49 -6.67
CA ILE A 20 5.48 7.32 -7.50
C ILE A 20 4.54 6.30 -6.87
N LYS A 21 5.09 5.22 -6.29
CA LYS A 21 4.30 4.20 -5.61
C LYS A 21 3.60 4.75 -4.37
N ILE A 22 4.31 5.54 -3.57
CA ILE A 22 3.75 6.19 -2.38
C ILE A 22 2.66 7.19 -2.78
N LEU A 23 2.89 8.01 -3.81
CA LEU A 23 1.86 8.92 -4.32
C LEU A 23 0.64 8.17 -4.87
N ALA A 24 0.85 7.08 -5.61
CA ALA A 24 -0.24 6.23 -6.08
C ALA A 24 -1.02 5.62 -4.91
N MET A 25 -0.34 5.23 -3.82
CA MET A 25 -0.98 4.70 -2.62
C MET A 25 -1.81 5.77 -1.90
N ILE A 26 -1.29 6.99 -1.79
CA ILE A 26 -2.02 8.13 -1.21
C ILE A 26 -3.25 8.45 -2.08
N ALA A 27 -3.07 8.51 -3.40
CA ALA A 27 -4.16 8.79 -4.33
C ALA A 27 -5.24 7.69 -4.30
N LEU A 28 -4.83 6.41 -4.25
CA LEU A 28 -5.76 5.28 -4.11
C LEU A 28 -6.50 5.32 -2.77
N GLY A 29 -5.77 5.44 -1.66
CA GLY A 29 -6.37 5.50 -0.32
C GLY A 29 -7.35 6.66 -0.19
N THR A 30 -7.03 7.82 -0.76
CA THR A 30 -7.89 9.01 -0.71
C THR A 30 -9.07 8.88 -1.68
N GLY A 31 -8.83 8.51 -2.93
CA GLY A 31 -9.85 8.43 -3.98
C GLY A 31 -10.91 7.36 -3.71
N VAL A 32 -10.50 6.22 -3.16
CA VAL A 32 -11.42 5.14 -2.78
C VAL A 32 -12.43 5.59 -1.72
N PHE A 33 -12.05 6.48 -0.79
CA PHE A 33 -12.95 7.00 0.24
C PHE A 33 -13.80 8.19 -0.24
N LEU A 34 -13.25 9.07 -1.08
CA LEU A 34 -13.94 10.24 -1.62
C LEU A 34 -15.09 9.88 -2.56
N ILE A 35 -14.97 8.77 -3.29
CA ILE A 35 -15.95 8.37 -4.31
C ILE A 35 -16.63 7.06 -3.88
N PRO A 36 -17.86 7.11 -3.36
CA PRO A 36 -18.65 5.93 -3.01
C PRO A 36 -19.33 5.28 -4.22
N ASP A 37 -18.57 5.02 -5.27
CA ASP A 37 -19.04 4.30 -6.46
C ASP A 37 -18.57 2.86 -6.45
N TRP A 38 -19.54 1.94 -6.41
CA TRP A 38 -19.30 0.49 -6.47
C TRP A 38 -18.46 0.07 -7.71
N PRO A 39 -18.75 0.58 -8.93
CA PRO A 39 -17.97 0.25 -10.12
C PRO A 39 -16.52 0.75 -10.04
N LEU A 40 -16.28 1.90 -9.41
CA LEU A 40 -14.93 2.46 -9.31
C LEU A 40 -14.07 1.60 -8.38
N VAL A 41 -14.61 1.19 -7.23
CA VAL A 41 -13.90 0.35 -6.26
C VAL A 41 -13.58 -1.02 -6.86
N THR A 42 -14.49 -1.62 -7.65
CA THR A 42 -14.21 -2.91 -8.31
C THR A 42 -13.15 -2.78 -9.40
N VAL A 43 -13.16 -1.71 -10.20
CA VAL A 43 -12.10 -1.44 -11.21
C VAL A 43 -10.75 -1.25 -10.53
N ILE A 44 -10.71 -0.52 -9.42
CA ILE A 44 -9.50 -0.32 -8.63
C ILE A 44 -8.97 -1.66 -8.11
N LEU A 45 -9.83 -2.46 -7.47
CA LEU A 45 -9.45 -3.76 -6.92
C LEU A 45 -8.95 -4.70 -8.03
N ALA A 46 -9.63 -4.74 -9.18
CA ALA A 46 -9.22 -5.53 -10.33
C ALA A 46 -7.86 -5.09 -10.88
N THR A 47 -7.61 -3.78 -10.93
CA THR A 47 -6.33 -3.22 -11.36
C THR A 47 -5.21 -3.61 -10.39
N VAL A 48 -5.45 -3.53 -9.08
CA VAL A 48 -4.49 -3.97 -8.05
C VAL A 48 -4.19 -5.46 -8.20
N LEU A 49 -5.21 -6.29 -8.36
CA LEU A 49 -5.04 -7.74 -8.59
C LEU A 49 -4.27 -8.04 -9.87
N ALA A 50 -4.49 -7.29 -10.95
CA ALA A 50 -3.76 -7.44 -12.21
C ALA A 50 -2.26 -7.08 -12.08
N PHE A 51 -1.88 -6.22 -11.14
CA PHE A 51 -0.47 -5.92 -10.89
C PHE A 51 0.31 -7.06 -10.24
N TYR A 52 -0.33 -7.98 -9.50
CA TYR A 52 0.35 -9.13 -8.89
C TYR A 52 1.02 -10.07 -9.91
N PRO A 53 0.32 -10.59 -10.94
CA PRO A 53 0.95 -11.42 -11.96
C PRO A 53 1.96 -10.62 -12.80
N LEU A 54 1.71 -9.32 -13.05
CA LEU A 54 2.69 -8.44 -13.72
C LEU A 54 3.98 -8.26 -12.92
N CYS A 55 3.93 -8.44 -11.59
CA CYS A 55 5.09 -8.43 -10.71
C CYS A 55 5.73 -9.80 -10.49
N GLY A 56 5.18 -10.86 -11.10
CA GLY A 56 5.64 -12.24 -10.91
C GLY A 56 5.20 -12.87 -9.58
N PHE A 57 4.27 -12.25 -8.86
CA PHE A 57 3.72 -12.80 -7.62
C PHE A 57 2.55 -13.73 -7.92
N GLY A 58 2.65 -14.98 -7.45
CA GLY A 58 1.58 -15.97 -7.57
C GLY A 58 0.40 -15.71 -6.61
N PRO A 59 -0.74 -16.43 -6.79
CA PRO A 59 -1.93 -16.30 -5.94
C PRO A 59 -1.66 -16.56 -4.46
N SER A 60 -0.65 -17.38 -4.15
CA SER A 60 -0.22 -17.68 -2.79
C SER A 60 0.22 -16.44 -2.01
N VAL A 61 0.80 -15.45 -2.70
CA VAL A 61 1.22 -14.18 -2.08
C VAL A 61 0.02 -13.33 -1.70
N ILE A 62 -0.99 -13.27 -2.57
CA ILE A 62 -2.26 -12.60 -2.30
C ILE A 62 -2.92 -13.24 -1.07
N TRP A 63 -2.98 -14.58 -1.03
CA TRP A 63 -3.56 -15.30 0.10
C TRP A 63 -2.78 -15.06 1.41
N ALA A 64 -1.45 -15.02 1.35
CA ALA A 64 -0.62 -14.74 2.51
C ALA A 64 -0.88 -13.34 3.11
N GLN A 65 -1.26 -12.36 2.28
CA GLN A 65 -1.59 -11.00 2.73
C GLN A 65 -3.04 -10.88 3.21
N VAL A 66 -3.98 -11.57 2.57
CA VAL A 66 -5.39 -11.56 2.98
C VAL A 66 -5.58 -12.36 4.27
N LYS A 67 -4.86 -13.46 4.48
CA LYS A 67 -4.97 -14.33 5.67
C LYS A 67 -4.89 -13.58 7.01
N PRO A 68 -3.89 -12.71 7.29
CA PRO A 68 -3.82 -11.99 8.56
C PRO A 68 -4.95 -10.97 8.74
N ILE A 69 -5.45 -10.37 7.66
CA ILE A 69 -6.55 -9.39 7.74
C ILE A 69 -7.94 -10.02 7.61
N PHE A 70 -8.03 -11.29 7.29
CA PHE A 70 -9.29 -11.99 7.02
C PHE A 70 -10.25 -11.91 8.22
N TRP A 71 -9.73 -12.11 9.44
CA TRP A 71 -10.52 -11.98 10.66
C TRP A 71 -11.06 -10.55 10.85
N LEU A 72 -10.24 -9.54 10.57
CA LEU A 72 -10.66 -8.14 10.64
C LEU A 72 -11.76 -7.84 9.61
N LEU A 73 -11.58 -8.30 8.36
CA LEU A 73 -12.57 -8.13 7.29
C LEU A 73 -13.89 -8.82 7.63
N LEU A 74 -13.83 -10.01 8.24
CA LEU A 74 -15.01 -10.77 8.63
C LEU A 74 -15.78 -10.08 9.75
N ILE A 75 -15.08 -9.56 10.77
CA ILE A 75 -15.70 -8.76 11.83
C ILE A 75 -16.33 -7.50 11.24
N PHE A 76 -15.59 -6.78 10.39
CA PHE A 76 -16.11 -5.59 9.71
C PHE A 76 -17.36 -5.91 8.89
N PHE A 77 -17.37 -7.01 8.14
CA PHE A 77 -18.53 -7.42 7.37
C PHE A 77 -19.75 -7.68 8.25
N ALA A 78 -19.56 -8.42 9.35
CA ALA A 78 -20.64 -8.76 10.28
C ALA A 78 -21.24 -7.49 10.91
N VAL A 79 -20.37 -6.56 11.33
CA VAL A 79 -20.79 -5.26 11.85
C VAL A 79 -21.51 -4.45 10.77
N GLN A 80 -20.99 -4.40 9.55
CA GLN A 80 -21.62 -3.65 8.47
C GLN A 80 -22.97 -4.23 8.04
N LEU A 81 -23.12 -5.56 8.04
CA LEU A 81 -24.40 -6.24 7.80
C LEU A 81 -25.43 -5.94 8.89
N TRP A 82 -24.97 -5.70 10.12
CA TRP A 82 -25.85 -5.39 11.23
C TRP A 82 -26.27 -3.91 11.27
N LEU A 83 -25.35 -3.00 10.90
CA LEU A 83 -25.59 -1.55 10.93
C LEU A 83 -26.11 -0.96 9.61
N ASN A 84 -25.85 -1.59 8.47
CA ASN A 84 -26.16 -1.11 7.13
C ASN A 84 -26.61 -2.27 6.22
N ASP A 85 -26.75 -2.00 4.92
CA ASP A 85 -27.00 -3.01 3.90
C ASP A 85 -25.76 -3.82 3.52
N GLY A 86 -25.97 -5.08 3.11
CA GLY A 86 -24.91 -5.96 2.63
C GLY A 86 -24.09 -5.39 1.47
N GLN A 87 -24.69 -4.53 0.63
CA GLN A 87 -23.97 -3.83 -0.44
C GLN A 87 -22.94 -2.83 0.10
N ALA A 88 -23.28 -2.09 1.17
CA ALA A 88 -22.36 -1.17 1.83
C ALA A 88 -21.23 -1.93 2.54
N GLY A 89 -21.56 -3.08 3.16
CA GLY A 89 -20.58 -4.03 3.70
C GLY A 89 -19.56 -4.50 2.67
N LEU A 90 -20.04 -4.97 1.52
CA LEU A 90 -19.17 -5.45 0.45
C LEU A 90 -18.28 -4.33 -0.11
N LEU A 91 -18.82 -3.11 -0.21
CA LEU A 91 -18.08 -1.94 -0.65
C LEU A 91 -16.90 -1.69 0.31
N VAL A 92 -17.14 -1.60 1.61
CA VAL A 92 -16.09 -1.37 2.62
C VAL A 92 -15.01 -2.46 2.57
N ILE A 93 -15.40 -3.73 2.46
CA ILE A 93 -14.44 -4.85 2.37
C ILE A 93 -13.58 -4.72 1.12
N ALA A 94 -14.18 -4.43 -0.04
CA ALA A 94 -13.46 -4.26 -1.28
C ALA A 94 -12.45 -3.11 -1.20
N ARG A 95 -12.80 -2.00 -0.53
CA ARG A 95 -11.89 -0.87 -0.29
C ARG A 95 -10.69 -1.27 0.55
N VAL A 96 -10.95 -1.89 1.71
CA VAL A 96 -9.90 -2.31 2.63
C VAL A 96 -8.99 -3.33 1.94
N ALA A 97 -9.56 -4.32 1.25
CA ALA A 97 -8.80 -5.30 0.49
C ALA A 97 -7.93 -4.64 -0.59
N ALA A 98 -8.47 -3.71 -1.38
CA ALA A 98 -7.71 -3.02 -2.42
C ALA A 98 -6.52 -2.25 -1.86
N ILE A 99 -6.73 -1.49 -0.77
CA ILE A 99 -5.68 -0.70 -0.13
C ILE A 99 -4.61 -1.61 0.48
N VAL A 100 -5.01 -2.67 1.17
CA VAL A 100 -4.09 -3.60 1.86
C VAL A 100 -3.26 -4.38 0.85
N LEU A 101 -3.88 -4.87 -0.22
CA LEU A 101 -3.17 -5.53 -1.31
C LEU A 101 -2.18 -4.56 -1.97
N PHE A 102 -2.62 -3.35 -2.32
CA PHE A 102 -1.73 -2.38 -2.93
C PHE A 102 -0.57 -1.98 -2.01
N ALA A 103 -0.83 -1.72 -0.73
CA ALA A 103 0.21 -1.39 0.26
C ALA A 103 1.22 -2.53 0.43
N SER A 104 0.73 -3.77 0.46
CA SER A 104 1.59 -4.94 0.56
C SER A 104 2.41 -5.15 -0.72
N LEU A 105 1.83 -4.91 -1.90
CA LEU A 105 2.56 -4.91 -3.16
C LEU A 105 3.67 -3.85 -3.17
N VAL A 106 3.40 -2.63 -2.68
CA VAL A 106 4.41 -1.58 -2.51
C VAL A 106 5.51 -2.02 -1.54
N THR A 107 5.15 -2.72 -0.46
CA THR A 107 6.09 -3.24 0.54
C THR A 107 6.99 -4.32 -0.04
N LEU A 108 6.43 -5.28 -0.79
CA LEU A 108 7.18 -6.36 -1.44
C LEU A 108 8.09 -5.85 -2.56
N THR A 109 7.66 -4.82 -3.29
CA THR A 109 8.37 -4.31 -4.48
C THR A 109 9.31 -3.14 -4.22
N THR A 110 9.47 -2.69 -2.97
CA THR A 110 10.28 -1.51 -2.64
C THR A 110 11.26 -1.82 -1.52
N LYS A 111 12.56 -1.66 -1.78
CA LYS A 111 13.60 -1.79 -0.75
C LYS A 111 13.38 -0.74 0.34
N THR A 112 13.58 -1.09 1.60
CA THR A 112 13.49 -0.16 2.73
C THR A 112 14.39 1.07 2.51
N SER A 113 15.59 0.89 1.95
CA SER A 113 16.49 1.99 1.60
C SER A 113 15.92 2.93 0.54
N ALA A 114 15.20 2.41 -0.46
CA ALA A 114 14.56 3.22 -1.49
C ALA A 114 13.35 3.99 -0.94
N MET A 115 12.58 3.39 -0.01
CA MET A 115 11.52 4.10 0.72
C MET A 115 12.09 5.27 1.51
N LEU A 116 13.18 5.05 2.24
CA LEU A 116 13.85 6.09 3.02
C LEU A 116 14.36 7.24 2.16
N ALA A 117 15.03 6.93 1.05
CA ALA A 117 15.48 7.94 0.10
C ALA A 117 14.32 8.74 -0.50
N SER A 118 13.17 8.11 -0.74
CA SER A 118 11.98 8.83 -1.22
C SER A 118 11.34 9.70 -0.16
N LEU A 119 11.31 9.26 1.10
CA LEU A 119 10.87 10.05 2.25
C LEU A 119 11.77 11.28 2.44
N GLU A 120 13.09 11.11 2.38
CA GLU A 120 14.05 12.20 2.45
C GLU A 120 13.82 13.24 1.35
N ARG A 121 13.56 12.77 0.12
CA ARG A 121 13.22 13.64 -1.02
C ARG A 121 11.90 14.38 -0.81
N ALA A 122 10.90 13.72 -0.25
CA ALA A 122 9.59 14.31 0.08
C ALA A 122 9.68 15.34 1.21
N MET A 123 10.68 15.25 2.10
CA MET A 123 10.97 16.26 3.12
C MET A 123 11.77 17.45 2.60
N GLY A 124 12.37 17.35 1.41
CA GLY A 124 13.03 18.45 0.71
C GLY A 124 12.21 19.75 0.59
N PRO A 125 10.93 19.72 0.16
CA PRO A 125 10.09 20.92 0.10
C PRO A 125 9.73 21.52 1.47
N LEU A 126 9.95 20.81 2.58
CA LEU A 126 9.79 21.37 3.94
C LEU A 126 11.06 22.07 4.45
N ARG A 127 12.15 22.11 3.68
CA ARG A 127 13.36 22.90 3.97
C ARG A 127 13.09 24.36 4.37
N PRO A 128 12.23 25.13 3.67
CA PRO A 128 11.93 26.51 4.07
C PRO A 128 11.18 26.63 5.41
N LEU A 129 10.60 25.54 5.93
CA LEU A 129 9.93 25.49 7.24
C LEU A 129 10.90 25.12 8.39
N GLY A 130 12.21 25.06 8.15
CA GLY A 130 13.24 24.76 9.15
C GLY A 130 13.60 23.28 9.31
N VAL A 131 13.02 22.41 8.47
CA VAL A 131 13.35 20.98 8.45
C VAL A 131 14.68 20.77 7.72
N ASN A 132 15.65 20.10 8.35
CA ASN A 132 16.91 19.71 7.72
C ASN A 132 16.87 18.22 7.32
N PRO A 133 16.70 17.88 6.02
CA PRO A 133 16.58 16.50 5.55
C PRO A 133 17.82 15.65 5.85
N GLU A 134 19.02 16.24 5.87
CA GLU A 134 20.26 15.50 6.16
C GLU A 134 20.29 15.03 7.61
N LYS A 135 19.80 15.83 8.56
CA LYS A 135 19.68 15.39 9.97
C LYS A 135 18.66 14.26 10.13
N VAL A 136 17.57 14.32 9.38
CA VAL A 136 16.55 13.26 9.40
C VAL A 136 17.11 11.97 8.81
N SER A 137 17.81 12.06 7.67
CA SER A 137 18.47 10.92 7.04
C SER A 137 19.52 10.29 7.96
N LEU A 138 20.34 11.12 8.62
CA LEU A 138 21.34 10.68 9.60
C LEU A 138 20.69 9.94 10.79
N ALA A 139 19.64 10.52 11.38
CA ALA A 139 18.91 9.92 12.49
C ALA A 139 18.31 8.57 12.13
N ILE A 140 17.68 8.45 10.95
CA ILE A 140 17.11 7.19 10.49
C ILE A 140 18.21 6.15 10.21
N SER A 141 19.35 6.58 9.65
CA SER A 141 20.48 5.67 9.39
C SER A 141 21.09 5.08 10.67
N MET A 142 21.09 5.84 11.77
CA MET A 142 21.56 5.37 13.09
C MET A 142 20.60 4.37 13.73
N VAL A 143 19.29 4.49 13.52
CA VAL A 143 18.29 3.57 14.08
C VAL A 143 18.25 2.24 13.32
N LEU A 144 18.61 2.25 12.03
CA LEU A 144 18.55 1.09 11.15
C LEU A 144 19.87 0.31 11.03
N ARG A 145 20.97 0.89 11.51
CA ARG A 145 22.24 0.18 11.70
C ARG A 145 22.29 -0.46 13.07
#